data_AF-A0AAW3V151-F1
#
_entry.id   AF-A0AAW3V151-F1
#
_cell.length_a   1.000
_cell.length_b   1.000
_cell.length_c   1.000
_cell.angle_alpha   90.00
_cell.angle_beta   90.00
_cell.angle_gamma   90.00
#
_symmetry.space_group_name_H-M   'P 1'
#
loop_
_entity.id
_entity.type
_entity.pdbx_description
1 polymer ?
#
loop_
_entity_poly.entity_id
_entity_poly.type
_entity_poly.pdbx_seq_one_letter_code
_entity_poly.pdbx_strand_id
1 'polypeptide(L)'
;MKKSVLAILLCAAFNAMAHADEPFSTKYQIVVPPAPQFTPTKVWDDGKFTYIQLRAPYHGDLPVVLEELDGGKYALVNARWDEKASCFVVPKLIDRVVLRMDEKHVEINRS
;
A
#
# COMPACT_ATOMS: atom_id res chain seq x y z
N MET A 1 77.35 -37.87 15.42
CA MET A 1 76.19 -38.12 16.30
C MET A 1 74.94 -37.47 15.69
N LYS A 2 73.90 -38.28 15.42
CA LYS A 2 72.46 -37.98 15.20
C LYS A 2 72.11 -36.92 14.13
N LYS A 3 71.78 -37.34 12.90
CA LYS A 3 70.44 -37.74 12.36
C LYS A 3 69.59 -36.54 11.89
N SER A 4 69.35 -36.53 10.57
CA SER A 4 68.38 -35.72 9.83
C SER A 4 66.99 -35.66 10.47
N VAL A 5 66.22 -34.60 10.17
CA VAL A 5 64.97 -34.68 9.39
C VAL A 5 64.50 -33.26 9.05
N LEU A 6 64.22 -33.10 7.76
CA LEU A 6 63.55 -31.99 7.08
C LEU A 6 62.11 -31.83 7.57
N ALA A 7 61.71 -30.63 7.98
CA ALA A 7 60.31 -30.26 8.16
C ALA A 7 60.04 -28.97 7.38
N ILE A 8 59.49 -29.16 6.18
CA ILE A 8 58.93 -28.10 5.34
C ILE A 8 57.63 -27.66 6.02
N LEU A 9 57.62 -26.47 6.63
CA LEU A 9 56.37 -25.85 7.05
C LEU A 9 55.79 -25.09 5.85
N LEU A 10 54.83 -25.72 5.18
CA LEU A 10 53.89 -25.06 4.28
C LEU A 10 53.00 -24.14 5.12
N CYS A 11 53.28 -22.85 5.17
CA CYS A 11 52.28 -21.88 5.59
C CYS A 11 51.50 -21.47 4.35
N ALA A 12 50.35 -22.12 4.12
CA ALA A 12 49.36 -21.63 3.18
C ALA A 12 48.86 -20.27 3.68
N ALA A 13 49.26 -19.20 3.01
CA ALA A 13 48.63 -17.90 3.18
C ALA A 13 47.22 -17.99 2.59
N PHE A 14 46.25 -18.35 3.44
CA PHE A 14 44.85 -18.07 3.15
C PHE A 14 44.71 -16.55 3.13
N ASN A 15 44.62 -15.98 1.93
CA ASN A 15 44.13 -14.62 1.74
C ASN A 15 42.69 -14.58 2.26
N ALA A 16 42.52 -14.20 3.52
CA ALA A 16 41.27 -13.67 4.00
C ALA A 16 41.05 -12.37 3.22
N MET A 17 40.25 -12.42 2.15
CA MET A 17 39.64 -11.22 1.60
C MET A 17 38.81 -10.62 2.73
N ALA A 18 39.37 -9.63 3.41
CA ALA A 18 38.61 -8.71 4.22
C ALA A 18 37.68 -7.96 3.26
N HIS A 19 36.47 -8.47 3.08
CA HIS A 19 35.36 -7.60 2.73
C HIS A 19 35.21 -6.67 3.92
N ALA A 20 35.60 -5.42 3.72
CA ALA A 20 35.30 -4.36 4.66
C ALA A 20 33.76 -4.35 4.80
N ASP A 21 33.28 -4.82 5.95
CA ASP A 21 31.92 -4.58 6.40
C ASP A 21 31.80 -3.05 6.62
N GLU A 22 31.49 -2.32 5.54
CA GLU A 22 31.01 -0.95 5.64
C GLU A 22 29.79 -0.98 6.58
N PRO A 23 29.79 -0.27 7.72
CA PRO A 23 28.68 -0.32 8.65
C PRO A 23 27.46 0.32 7.98
N PHE A 24 26.50 -0.51 7.55
CA PHE A 24 25.21 -0.01 7.09
C PHE A 24 24.60 0.88 8.17
N SER A 25 24.37 2.15 7.85
CA SER A 25 23.68 3.08 8.76
C SER A 25 22.28 2.54 9.02
N THR A 26 21.91 2.30 10.28
CA THR A 26 20.55 1.90 10.66
C THR A 26 19.70 3.10 11.11
N LYS A 27 20.20 4.33 10.92
CA LYS A 27 19.54 5.57 11.35
C LYS A 27 18.50 6.05 10.34
N TYR A 28 17.63 5.16 9.88
CA TYR A 28 16.53 5.48 8.99
C TYR A 28 15.21 5.45 9.77
N GLN A 29 14.36 6.44 9.55
CA GLN A 29 12.99 6.44 10.04
C GLN A 29 12.04 6.18 8.87
N ILE A 30 11.15 5.21 9.03
CA ILE A 30 10.04 4.99 8.10
C ILE A 30 8.88 5.86 8.58
N VAL A 31 8.42 6.77 7.73
CA VAL A 31 7.23 7.58 7.97
C VAL A 31 6.14 7.07 7.05
N VAL A 32 5.10 6.43 7.62
CA VAL A 32 3.92 6.00 6.88
C VAL A 32 2.80 7.00 7.19
N PRO A 33 2.30 7.76 6.19
CA PRO A 33 1.18 8.65 6.42
C PRO A 33 -0.05 7.83 6.83
N PRO A 34 -0.88 8.33 7.76
CA PRO A 34 -2.11 7.64 8.12
C PRO A 34 -3.03 7.55 6.90
N ALA A 35 -3.71 6.41 6.75
CA ALA A 35 -4.73 6.26 5.73
C ALA A 35 -5.81 7.35 5.87
N PRO A 36 -6.39 7.84 4.76
CA PRO A 36 -7.50 8.78 4.83
C PRO A 36 -8.68 8.23 5.64
N GLN A 37 -9.39 9.08 6.38
CA GLN A 37 -10.53 8.66 7.20
C GLN A 37 -11.64 8.02 6.36
N PHE A 38 -11.78 8.42 5.11
CA PHE A 38 -12.73 7.90 4.14
C PHE A 38 -12.27 6.62 3.43
N THR A 39 -11.30 5.90 3.98
CA THR A 39 -10.95 4.55 3.48
C THR A 39 -12.14 3.60 3.68
N PRO A 40 -12.67 2.98 2.62
CA PRO A 40 -13.78 2.04 2.74
C PRO A 40 -13.41 0.84 3.62
N THR A 41 -14.36 0.39 4.43
CA THR A 41 -14.24 -0.85 5.21
C THR A 41 -14.81 -2.05 4.46
N LYS A 42 -15.75 -1.80 3.54
CA LYS A 42 -16.39 -2.83 2.74
C LYS A 42 -16.92 -2.25 1.43
N VAL A 43 -16.76 -2.97 0.33
CA VAL A 43 -17.36 -2.65 -0.98
C VAL A 43 -18.04 -3.90 -1.51
N TRP A 44 -19.27 -3.77 -2.00
CA TRP A 44 -20.03 -4.85 -2.61
C TRP A 44 -21.07 -4.32 -3.58
N ASP A 45 -21.68 -5.19 -4.36
CA ASP A 45 -22.82 -4.87 -5.22
C ASP A 45 -23.92 -5.92 -5.10
N ASP A 46 -25.14 -5.57 -5.52
CA ASP A 46 -26.30 -6.46 -5.59
C ASP A 46 -26.68 -6.81 -7.05
N GLY A 47 -25.79 -6.55 -8.00
CA GLY A 47 -26.05 -6.66 -9.44
C GLY A 47 -26.72 -5.42 -10.06
N LYS A 48 -27.12 -4.42 -9.28
CA LYS A 48 -27.70 -3.15 -9.78
C LYS A 48 -26.99 -1.92 -9.21
N PHE A 49 -26.71 -1.94 -7.91
CA PHE A 49 -26.09 -0.86 -7.16
C PHE A 49 -24.75 -1.31 -6.61
N THR A 50 -23.79 -0.40 -6.58
CA THR A 50 -22.54 -0.58 -5.83
C THR A 50 -22.61 0.17 -4.51
N TYR A 51 -22.21 -0.50 -3.44
CA TYR A 51 -22.23 -0.01 -2.07
C TYR A 51 -20.80 0.15 -1.58
N ILE A 52 -20.45 1.34 -1.13
CA ILE A 52 -19.11 1.67 -0.62
C ILE A 52 -19.29 2.12 0.83
N GLN A 53 -19.00 1.24 1.78
CA GLN A 53 -19.17 1.50 3.20
C GLN A 53 -17.88 2.07 3.79
N LEU A 54 -18.02 3.19 4.49
CA LEU A 54 -16.98 3.77 5.34
C LEU A 54 -17.13 3.23 6.77
N ARG A 55 -16.13 3.51 7.61
CA ARG A 55 -16.20 3.16 9.03
C ARG A 55 -17.43 3.80 9.68
N ALA A 56 -18.30 2.97 10.24
CA ALA A 56 -19.48 3.41 10.97
C ALA A 56 -19.17 3.58 12.48
N PRO A 57 -19.71 4.62 13.14
CA PRO A 57 -20.34 5.79 12.53
C PRO A 57 -19.30 6.67 11.83
N TYR A 58 -19.66 7.24 10.68
CA TYR A 58 -18.80 8.17 9.97
C TYR A 58 -19.14 9.62 10.37
N HIS A 59 -18.14 10.33 10.89
CA HIS A 59 -18.27 11.71 11.37
C HIS A 59 -17.36 12.70 10.61
N GLY A 60 -16.70 12.25 9.54
CA GLY A 60 -15.84 13.10 8.71
C GLY A 60 -16.62 13.75 7.57
N ASP A 61 -15.92 14.60 6.83
CA ASP A 61 -16.43 15.13 5.57
C ASP A 61 -16.54 14.01 4.52
N LEU A 62 -17.54 14.12 3.65
CA LEU A 62 -17.79 13.13 2.62
C LEU A 62 -16.87 13.38 1.42
N PRO A 63 -16.10 12.36 0.96
CA PRO A 63 -15.35 12.48 -0.28
C PRO A 63 -16.29 12.57 -1.48
N VAL A 64 -15.79 13.13 -2.57
CA VAL A 64 -16.43 13.04 -3.88
C VAL A 64 -16.25 11.61 -4.42
N VAL A 65 -17.32 11.04 -4.96
CA VAL A 65 -17.29 9.73 -5.62
C VAL A 65 -17.13 9.94 -7.13
N LEU A 66 -16.02 9.44 -7.67
CA LEU A 66 -15.66 9.55 -9.08
C LEU A 66 -15.56 8.16 -9.72
N GLU A 67 -15.89 8.08 -11.00
CA GLU A 67 -15.59 6.94 -11.87
C GLU A 67 -14.32 7.26 -12.65
N GLU A 68 -13.36 6.33 -12.65
CA GLU A 68 -12.20 6.45 -13.53
C GLU A 68 -12.51 5.90 -14.92
N LEU A 69 -12.57 6.82 -15.87
CA LEU A 69 -12.70 6.55 -17.30
C LEU A 69 -11.32 6.31 -17.94
N ASP A 70 -11.33 5.86 -19.18
CA ASP A 70 -10.09 5.60 -19.91
C ASP A 70 -9.26 6.88 -20.14
N GLY A 71 -7.94 6.71 -20.17
CA GLY A 71 -6.99 7.80 -20.37
C GLY A 71 -6.86 8.74 -19.17
N GLY A 72 -7.09 8.25 -17.95
CA GLY A 72 -6.91 9.01 -16.70
C GLY A 72 -7.95 10.11 -16.49
N LYS A 73 -9.11 10.00 -17.13
CA LYS A 73 -10.22 10.92 -16.98
C LYS A 73 -11.14 10.47 -15.86
N TYR A 74 -11.81 11.41 -15.23
CA TYR A 74 -12.76 11.12 -14.15
C TYR A 74 -14.14 11.69 -14.46
N ALA A 75 -15.18 10.93 -14.14
CA ALA A 75 -16.56 11.39 -14.18
C ALA A 75 -17.16 11.44 -12.78
N LEU A 76 -17.95 12.47 -12.48
CA LEU A 76 -18.70 12.55 -11.24
C LEU A 76 -19.79 11.47 -11.21
N VAL A 77 -19.85 10.70 -10.13
CA VAL A 77 -20.88 9.69 -9.90
C VAL A 77 -21.98 10.30 -9.05
N ASN A 78 -23.24 10.11 -9.46
CA ASN A 78 -24.41 10.49 -8.66
C ASN A 78 -24.64 9.50 -7.50
N ALA A 79 -23.67 9.42 -6.58
CA ALA A 79 -23.72 8.56 -5.42
C ALA A 79 -24.57 9.21 -4.32
N ARG A 80 -25.48 8.45 -3.72
CA ARG A 80 -26.25 8.88 -2.55
C ARG A 80 -25.54 8.46 -1.28
N TRP A 81 -25.51 9.32 -0.27
CA TRP A 81 -25.06 8.96 1.07
C TRP A 81 -26.21 8.40 1.94
N ASP A 82 -25.97 7.27 2.59
CA ASP A 82 -26.79 6.72 3.66
C ASP A 82 -26.04 6.87 5.00
N GLU A 83 -26.47 7.84 5.81
CA GLU A 83 -25.87 8.15 7.12
C GLU A 83 -25.93 6.97 8.09
N LYS A 84 -27.04 6.23 8.10
CA LYS A 84 -27.28 5.15 9.05
C LYS A 84 -26.32 3.98 8.82
N ALA A 85 -26.06 3.66 7.56
CA ALA A 85 -25.13 2.62 7.16
C ALA A 85 -23.69 3.13 7.01
N SER A 86 -23.47 4.45 7.05
CA SER A 86 -22.22 5.12 6.66
C SER A 86 -21.74 4.63 5.29
N CYS A 87 -22.63 4.67 4.30
CA CYS A 87 -22.44 4.00 3.02
C CYS A 87 -22.84 4.89 1.84
N PHE A 88 -22.00 4.94 0.82
CA PHE A 88 -22.39 5.46 -0.49
C PHE A 88 -23.12 4.39 -1.29
N VAL A 89 -24.25 4.76 -1.89
CA VAL A 89 -25.03 3.96 -2.82
C VAL A 89 -24.86 4.56 -4.22
N VAL A 90 -24.15 3.84 -5.08
CA VAL A 90 -23.92 4.20 -6.48
C VAL A 90 -25.01 3.54 -7.34
N PRO A 91 -25.76 4.30 -8.16
CA PRO A 91 -26.89 3.81 -8.95
C PRO A 91 -26.48 3.07 -10.23
N LYS A 92 -25.41 2.28 -10.16
CA LYS A 92 -24.94 1.37 -11.21
C LYS A 92 -23.87 0.44 -10.64
N LEU A 93 -23.56 -0.61 -11.40
CA LEU A 93 -22.30 -1.32 -11.27
C LEU A 93 -21.16 -0.46 -11.79
N ILE A 94 -20.06 -0.41 -11.05
CA ILE A 94 -18.89 0.41 -11.38
C ILE A 94 -17.61 -0.36 -11.04
N ASP A 95 -16.67 -0.35 -11.98
CA ASP A 95 -15.46 -1.18 -11.87
C ASP A 95 -14.27 -0.42 -11.28
N ARG A 96 -14.16 0.88 -11.55
CA ARG A 96 -13.09 1.74 -11.05
C ARG A 96 -13.67 2.98 -10.39
N VAL A 97 -13.60 3.02 -9.07
CA VAL A 97 -14.08 4.15 -8.26
C VAL A 97 -12.92 4.84 -7.59
N VAL A 98 -12.94 6.17 -7.60
CA VAL A 98 -12.04 7.00 -6.81
C VAL A 98 -12.86 7.82 -5.82
N LEU A 99 -12.60 7.61 -4.53
CA LEU A 99 -13.02 8.54 -3.49
C LEU A 99 -11.95 9.62 -3.37
N ARG A 100 -12.30 10.90 -3.54
CA ARG A 100 -11.35 12.02 -3.47
C ARG A 100 -11.82 13.11 -2.52
N MET A 101 -10.89 13.60 -1.72
CA MET A 101 -11.06 14.78 -0.87
C MET A 101 -9.72 15.53 -0.82
N ASP A 102 -9.72 16.76 -1.31
CA ASP A 102 -8.51 17.54 -1.55
C ASP A 102 -7.45 16.74 -2.33
N GLU A 103 -6.23 16.63 -1.80
CA GLU A 103 -5.12 15.87 -2.38
C GLU A 103 -5.18 14.37 -2.06
N LYS A 104 -6.05 13.94 -1.14
CA LYS A 104 -6.17 12.54 -0.72
C LYS A 104 -7.16 11.81 -1.61
N HIS A 105 -6.84 10.57 -1.95
CA HIS A 105 -7.75 9.71 -2.66
C HIS A 105 -7.61 8.25 -2.23
N VAL A 106 -8.66 7.48 -2.49
CA VAL A 106 -8.70 6.03 -2.33
C VAL A 106 -9.29 5.44 -3.61
N GLU A 107 -8.56 4.51 -4.21
CA GLU A 107 -8.98 3.81 -5.43
C GLU A 107 -9.58 2.45 -5.07
N ILE A 108 -10.65 2.09 -5.75
CA ILE A 108 -11.40 0.85 -5.58
C ILE A 108 -11.53 0.22 -6.95
N ASN A 109 -10.97 -0.97 -7.12
CA ASN A 109 -11.01 -1.72 -8.37
C ASN A 109 -11.81 -3.01 -8.16
N ARG A 110 -12.83 -3.24 -8.99
CA ARG A 110 -13.56 -4.50 -9.07
C ARG A 110 -12.71 -5.52 -9.84
N SER A 111 -12.48 -6.69 -9.24
CA SER A 111 -11.73 -7.82 -9.83
C SER A 111 -12.64 -8.93 -10.32
#